data_AF-A0A514WTY9-F1
#
_entry.id   AF-A0A514WTY9-F1
#
_cell.length_a   1.000
_cell.length_b   1.000
_cell.length_c   1.000
_cell.angle_alpha   90.00
_cell.angle_beta   90.00
_cell.angle_gamma   90.00
#
_symmetry.space_group_name_H-M   'P 1'
#
loop_
_entity.id
_entity.type
_entity.pdbx_description
1 polymer ?
#
loop_
_entity_poly.entity_id
_entity_poly.type
_entity_poly.pdbx_seq_one_letter_code
_entity_poly.pdbx_strand_id
1 'polypeptide(L)'
;MSLFTRLFRITAALLLCSTAMADVPQELQTVVLEGNLYGRSSLDFNKNAKNITSLIPEGSTGTVIETRKLKRTGSYGVKVRLSTIGKDMGKTTAKKDDEVWVYYSQKDPWLSFQDKKGEDIQDPESALTTQAKRDGEGLKADAGVVVNPTLPTKRDAKNLEKQKEEDARKAAEAAAKAAAEKAKETDPNLALNKDKTKTEGGFQETCTTCQTGNTRNVQDLSDVSKEVAKRDPSAKKDPKDPWADDPYISGYENSKVVEKTIKAAKRLKAKRSKRLCYKYVKNALLAGDMIDSYPPGGFARQGVSDLKAQGMVNLLDNPKYKALIKKPEDAPKGAVLVYRTGSQPGHIEIKSGKGSDSTYISDYESSNNIQKTVKGVYRAKIGKPYELIGVMILPPEKL
;
A
#
# COMPACT_ATOMS: atom_id res chain seq x y z
N MET A 1 17.55 -105.84 7.62
CA MET A 1 16.08 -105.70 7.73
C MET A 1 15.84 -104.47 8.61
N SER A 2 15.34 -103.31 8.17
CA SER A 2 14.11 -102.94 7.44
C SER A 2 14.41 -101.61 6.71
N LEU A 3 14.29 -101.46 5.37
CA LEU A 3 13.07 -101.12 4.61
C LEU A 3 12.18 -100.08 5.31
N PHE A 4 12.21 -98.81 4.88
CA PHE A 4 11.10 -98.12 4.20
C PHE A 4 11.38 -96.61 3.98
N THR A 5 11.30 -96.19 2.70
CA THR A 5 10.83 -94.89 2.14
C THR A 5 11.48 -93.57 2.62
N ARG A 6 12.29 -92.86 1.81
CA ARG A 6 11.92 -91.98 0.66
C ARG A 6 10.66 -91.14 0.88
N LEU A 7 10.81 -89.83 1.10
CA LEU A 7 9.91 -88.78 0.60
C LEU A 7 10.50 -87.35 0.78
N PHE A 8 10.39 -86.52 -0.27
CA PHE A 8 10.54 -85.04 -0.36
C PHE A 8 11.89 -84.39 0.06
N ARG A 9 12.81 -84.00 -0.84
CA ARG A 9 12.79 -82.78 -1.70
C ARG A 9 11.84 -81.68 -1.22
N ILE A 10 12.38 -80.55 -0.73
CA ILE A 10 11.95 -79.16 -1.00
C ILE A 10 13.03 -78.20 -0.42
N THR A 11 13.61 -77.43 -1.35
CA THR A 11 14.33 -76.15 -1.22
C THR A 11 14.70 -75.61 0.17
N ALA A 12 16.01 -75.51 0.42
CA ALA A 12 16.60 -74.56 1.35
C ALA A 12 16.58 -73.15 0.74
N ALA A 13 15.63 -72.33 1.17
CA ALA A 13 15.64 -70.88 1.04
C ALA A 13 15.11 -70.32 2.38
N LEU A 14 15.58 -69.12 2.74
CA LEU A 14 15.35 -68.39 3.99
C LEU A 14 16.29 -68.74 5.15
N LEU A 15 17.22 -67.83 5.47
CA LEU A 15 17.04 -66.87 6.57
C LEU A 15 18.20 -65.86 6.55
N LEU A 16 18.12 -64.88 5.63
CA LEU A 16 18.80 -63.60 5.85
C LEU A 16 17.80 -62.74 6.64
N CYS A 17 18.01 -62.65 7.95
CA CYS A 17 17.37 -61.66 8.79
C CYS A 17 17.82 -60.28 8.32
N SER A 18 17.07 -59.70 7.39
CA SER A 18 17.06 -58.26 7.17
C SER A 18 16.55 -57.64 8.48
N THR A 19 17.47 -57.08 9.27
CA THR A 19 17.10 -56.11 10.29
C THR A 19 16.51 -54.92 9.55
N ALA A 20 15.19 -54.91 9.40
CA ALA A 20 14.44 -53.71 9.11
C ALA A 20 14.78 -52.75 10.26
N MET A 21 15.69 -51.81 9.98
CA MET A 21 15.89 -50.64 10.81
C MET A 21 14.52 -50.00 10.87
N ALA A 22 13.84 -50.16 12.00
CA ALA A 22 12.64 -49.42 12.30
C ALA A 22 13.01 -47.95 12.14
N ASP A 23 12.43 -47.30 11.13
CA ASP A 23 12.53 -45.86 10.93
C ASP A 23 12.17 -45.22 12.26
N VAL A 24 13.19 -44.71 12.94
CA VAL A 24 13.00 -43.88 14.12
C VAL A 24 12.19 -42.68 13.63
N PRO A 25 10.94 -42.49 14.07
CA PRO A 25 10.10 -41.41 13.57
C PRO A 25 10.84 -40.09 13.82
N GLN A 26 11.21 -39.42 12.72
CA GLN A 26 12.02 -38.22 12.76
C GLN A 26 11.30 -37.11 13.53
N GLU A 27 12.13 -36.31 14.19
CA GLU A 27 11.73 -35.49 15.33
C GLU A 27 10.99 -34.23 14.88
N LEU A 28 9.68 -34.37 14.91
CA LEU A 28 8.65 -33.35 14.81
C LEU A 28 8.97 -32.07 15.62
N GLN A 29 9.08 -30.92 14.95
CA GLN A 29 9.35 -29.62 15.58
C GLN A 29 8.10 -29.08 16.29
N THR A 30 8.31 -28.48 17.47
CA THR A 30 7.23 -27.88 18.25
C THR A 30 7.00 -26.45 17.78
N VAL A 31 5.74 -26.09 17.59
CA VAL A 31 5.32 -24.72 17.26
C VAL A 31 4.48 -24.18 18.41
N VAL A 32 4.75 -22.94 18.79
CA VAL A 32 3.97 -22.19 19.78
C VAL A 32 3.23 -21.09 19.04
N LEU A 33 1.91 -21.03 19.24
CA LEU A 33 1.04 -20.06 18.60
C LEU A 33 0.92 -18.82 19.49
N GLU A 34 1.52 -17.72 19.08
CA GLU A 34 1.59 -16.46 19.84
C GLU A 34 0.33 -15.60 19.68
N GLY A 35 -0.64 -16.05 18.89
CA GLY A 35 -1.89 -15.34 18.70
C GLY A 35 -3.05 -16.29 18.37
N ASN A 36 -4.25 -15.72 18.33
CA ASN A 36 -5.44 -16.45 17.93
C ASN A 36 -5.45 -16.65 16.41
N LEU A 37 -5.38 -17.90 15.97
CA LEU A 37 -5.27 -18.26 14.56
C LEU A 37 -6.51 -19.00 14.06
N TYR A 38 -6.85 -18.81 12.78
CA TYR A 38 -7.89 -19.60 12.13
C TYR A 38 -7.28 -20.90 11.59
N GLY A 39 -7.64 -22.02 12.20
CA GLY A 39 -7.35 -23.35 11.69
C GLY A 39 -8.19 -23.65 10.46
N ARG A 40 -7.54 -24.15 9.40
CA ARG A 40 -8.20 -24.51 8.14
C ARG A 40 -8.04 -25.98 7.80
N SER A 41 -9.04 -26.55 7.11
CA SER A 41 -8.98 -27.92 6.61
C SER A 41 -8.13 -28.09 5.35
N SER A 42 -7.74 -27.00 4.68
CA SER A 42 -6.94 -27.05 3.45
C SER A 42 -6.00 -25.85 3.29
N LEU A 43 -5.06 -25.98 2.35
CA LEU A 43 -4.05 -24.96 2.01
C LEU A 43 -4.62 -23.68 1.35
N ASP A 44 -5.94 -23.61 1.10
CA ASP A 44 -6.54 -22.41 0.50
C ASP A 44 -6.79 -21.32 1.55
N PHE A 45 -5.88 -20.35 1.62
CA PHE A 45 -6.00 -19.19 2.51
C PHE A 45 -6.78 -18.01 1.91
N ASN A 46 -7.53 -18.22 0.82
CA ASN A 46 -8.38 -17.18 0.28
C ASN A 46 -9.45 -16.77 1.32
N LYS A 47 -9.74 -15.48 1.40
CA LYS A 47 -10.77 -14.92 2.29
C LYS A 47 -12.18 -15.46 2.01
N ASN A 48 -12.42 -15.94 0.78
CA ASN A 48 -13.71 -16.50 0.38
C ASN A 48 -13.76 -18.03 0.52
N ALA A 49 -12.65 -18.68 0.89
CA ALA A 49 -12.61 -20.12 1.08
C ALA A 49 -13.42 -20.49 2.34
N LYS A 50 -14.35 -21.44 2.19
CA LYS A 50 -15.18 -21.96 3.28
C LYS A 50 -14.48 -23.15 3.97
N ASN A 51 -13.21 -22.97 4.31
CA ASN A 51 -12.36 -24.03 4.88
C ASN A 51 -11.83 -23.70 6.28
N ILE A 52 -12.32 -22.63 6.93
CA ILE A 52 -12.04 -22.36 8.34
C ILE A 52 -12.86 -23.35 9.17
N THR A 53 -12.18 -24.23 9.90
CA THR A 53 -12.81 -25.28 10.71
C THR A 53 -12.84 -24.95 12.18
N SER A 54 -11.80 -24.27 12.68
CA SER A 54 -11.64 -24.00 14.10
C SER A 54 -10.88 -22.70 14.36
N LEU A 55 -11.07 -22.15 15.57
CA LEU A 55 -10.24 -21.10 16.11
C LEU A 55 -9.20 -21.75 17.04
N ILE A 56 -7.92 -21.44 16.83
CA ILE A 56 -6.83 -21.96 17.64
C ILE A 56 -6.40 -20.82 18.57
N PRO A 57 -6.58 -20.97 19.90
CA PRO A 57 -6.30 -19.90 20.84
C PRO A 57 -4.79 -19.68 21.01
N GLU A 58 -4.43 -18.46 21.37
CA GLU A 58 -3.06 -18.10 21.78
C GLU A 58 -2.55 -19.02 22.90
N GLY A 59 -1.26 -19.37 22.84
CA GLY A 59 -0.60 -20.30 23.74
C GLY A 59 -0.83 -21.77 23.42
N SER A 60 -1.57 -22.08 22.35
CA SER A 60 -1.63 -23.45 21.84
C SER A 60 -0.25 -23.88 21.34
N THR A 61 0.09 -25.14 21.57
CA THR A 61 1.31 -25.76 21.05
C THR A 61 0.94 -26.92 20.14
N GLY A 62 1.80 -27.19 19.18
CA GLY A 62 1.61 -28.30 18.28
C GLY A 62 2.90 -28.72 17.62
N THR A 63 2.77 -29.70 16.75
CA THR A 63 3.83 -30.25 15.95
C THR A 63 3.62 -29.90 14.49
N VAL A 64 4.66 -29.40 13.81
CA VAL A 64 4.60 -29.17 12.37
C VAL A 64 4.64 -30.50 11.62
N ILE A 65 3.60 -30.76 10.82
CA ILE A 65 3.51 -31.95 9.95
C ILE A 65 4.01 -31.62 8.55
N GLU A 66 3.58 -30.49 8.00
CA GLU A 66 3.80 -30.13 6.60
C GLU A 66 3.91 -28.62 6.50
N THR A 67 4.66 -28.13 5.51
CA THR A 67 4.65 -26.71 5.17
C THR A 67 4.71 -26.53 3.66
N ARG A 68 4.01 -25.53 3.16
CA ARG A 68 3.93 -25.21 1.74
C ARG A 68 4.13 -23.72 1.53
N LYS A 69 5.11 -23.38 0.68
CA LYS A 69 5.34 -22.01 0.25
C LYS A 69 4.16 -21.54 -0.61
N LEU A 70 3.59 -20.40 -0.27
CA LEU A 70 2.50 -19.81 -1.03
C LEU A 70 3.06 -18.95 -2.17
N LYS A 71 2.28 -18.76 -3.24
CA LYS A 71 2.70 -17.98 -4.43
C LYS A 71 3.05 -16.51 -4.13
N ARG A 72 2.68 -15.98 -2.96
CA ARG A 72 3.03 -14.63 -2.52
C ARG A 72 4.34 -14.68 -1.73
N THR A 73 5.26 -13.79 -2.07
CA THR A 73 6.61 -13.71 -1.50
C THR A 73 6.57 -13.67 0.04
N GLY A 74 7.18 -14.68 0.69
CA GLY A 74 7.41 -14.73 2.14
C GLY A 74 6.26 -15.31 2.99
N SER A 75 5.26 -15.92 2.36
CA SER A 75 4.12 -16.54 3.06
C SER A 75 4.13 -18.06 2.93
N TYR A 76 3.72 -18.75 3.99
CA TYR A 76 3.68 -20.21 4.07
C TYR A 76 2.33 -20.66 4.65
N GLY A 77 1.84 -21.80 4.18
CA GLY A 77 0.88 -22.59 4.92
C GLY A 77 1.63 -23.62 5.75
N VAL A 78 1.32 -23.73 7.03
CA VAL A 78 1.92 -24.71 7.94
C VAL A 78 0.81 -25.60 8.45
N LYS A 79 0.93 -26.91 8.26
CA LYS A 79 0.01 -27.90 8.81
C LYS A 79 0.53 -28.33 10.17
N VAL A 80 -0.28 -28.13 11.22
CA VAL A 80 0.11 -28.35 12.61
C VAL A 80 -0.83 -29.39 13.23
N ARG A 81 -0.28 -30.37 13.93
CA ARG A 81 -1.02 -31.27 14.84
C ARG A 81 -0.96 -30.70 16.24
N LEU A 82 -2.09 -30.32 16.82
CA LEU A 82 -2.11 -29.61 18.10
C LEU A 82 -1.86 -30.57 19.28
N SER A 83 -0.87 -30.28 20.13
CA SER A 83 -0.56 -31.08 21.33
C SER A 83 -1.20 -30.50 22.58
N THR A 84 -1.26 -29.17 22.68
CA THR A 84 -1.89 -28.45 23.79
C THR A 84 -2.70 -27.30 23.23
N ILE A 85 -3.92 -27.13 23.73
CA ILE A 85 -4.78 -26.02 23.36
C ILE A 85 -4.66 -24.95 24.44
N GLY A 86 -4.48 -23.70 24.01
CA GLY A 86 -4.50 -22.52 24.89
C GLY A 86 -5.84 -22.34 25.60
N LYS A 87 -6.03 -21.24 26.32
CA LYS A 87 -7.26 -20.99 27.08
C LYS A 87 -8.48 -21.10 26.16
N ASP A 88 -9.42 -21.97 26.53
CA ASP A 88 -10.61 -22.24 25.73
C ASP A 88 -11.42 -20.96 25.52
N MET A 89 -11.75 -20.68 24.26
CA MET A 89 -12.54 -19.51 23.86
C MET A 89 -13.95 -19.90 23.36
N GLY A 90 -14.39 -21.15 23.55
CA GLY A 90 -15.76 -21.59 23.33
C GLY A 90 -15.93 -22.77 22.37
N LYS A 91 -17.15 -22.94 21.84
CA LYS A 91 -17.57 -24.16 21.13
C LYS A 91 -16.88 -24.41 19.78
N THR A 92 -16.17 -23.42 19.23
CA THR A 92 -15.49 -23.51 17.93
C THR A 92 -13.96 -23.63 18.05
N THR A 93 -13.46 -23.94 19.25
CA THR A 93 -12.04 -24.12 19.52
C THR A 93 -11.54 -25.44 18.93
N ALA A 94 -10.32 -25.44 18.40
CA ALA A 94 -9.65 -26.67 17.98
C ALA A 94 -9.45 -27.63 19.17
N LYS A 95 -9.45 -28.93 18.90
CA LYS A 95 -9.23 -29.96 19.91
C LYS A 95 -7.77 -30.42 19.90
N LYS A 96 -7.36 -31.04 21.00
CA LYS A 96 -6.10 -31.77 21.05
C LYS A 96 -6.08 -32.83 19.94
N ASP A 97 -4.93 -32.99 19.31
CA ASP A 97 -4.64 -33.88 18.18
C ASP A 97 -5.30 -33.49 16.84
N ASP A 98 -6.03 -32.36 16.77
CA ASP A 98 -6.52 -31.84 15.49
C ASP A 98 -5.36 -31.45 14.57
N GLU A 99 -5.48 -31.79 13.29
CA GLU A 99 -4.58 -31.34 12.23
C GLU A 99 -5.18 -30.17 11.46
N VAL A 100 -4.51 -29.03 11.51
CA VAL A 100 -5.02 -27.79 10.93
C VAL A 100 -3.96 -27.04 10.14
N TRP A 101 -4.37 -26.45 9.03
CA TRP A 101 -3.56 -25.51 8.27
C TRP A 101 -3.66 -24.13 8.88
N VAL A 102 -2.50 -23.54 9.19
CA VAL A 102 -2.36 -22.17 9.69
C VAL A 102 -1.51 -21.36 8.72
N TYR A 103 -1.83 -20.08 8.62
CA TYR A 103 -1.11 -19.16 7.75
C TYR A 103 0.07 -18.55 8.51
N TYR A 104 1.25 -18.61 7.92
CA TYR A 104 2.45 -17.99 8.43
C TYR A 104 2.99 -16.94 7.44
N SER A 105 3.46 -15.81 7.96
CA SER A 105 4.04 -14.71 7.20
C SER A 105 5.33 -14.24 7.87
N GLN A 106 6.45 -14.24 7.14
CA GLN A 106 7.74 -13.77 7.67
C GLN A 106 7.71 -12.30 8.13
N LYS A 107 6.79 -11.49 7.57
CA LYS A 107 6.66 -10.07 7.94
C LYS A 107 5.90 -9.84 9.25
N ASP A 108 5.13 -10.82 9.71
CA ASP A 108 4.27 -10.73 10.89
C ASP A 108 4.08 -12.15 11.45
N PRO A 109 5.12 -12.69 12.13
CA PRO A 109 5.10 -14.06 12.60
C PRO A 109 4.23 -14.16 13.86
N TRP A 110 3.02 -14.73 13.72
CA TRP A 110 2.19 -15.12 14.86
C TRP A 110 2.42 -16.58 15.29
N LEU A 111 3.51 -17.18 14.80
CA LEU A 111 3.97 -18.52 15.15
C LEU A 111 5.47 -18.42 15.43
N SER A 112 5.89 -18.93 16.59
CA SER A 112 7.27 -19.22 16.90
C SER A 112 7.52 -20.71 16.73
N PHE A 113 8.54 -21.04 15.92
CA PHE A 113 9.01 -22.41 15.79
C PHE A 113 10.08 -22.63 16.86
N GLN A 114 9.92 -23.65 17.68
CA GLN A 114 10.88 -24.00 18.70
C GLN A 114 11.53 -25.34 18.37
N ASP A 115 12.84 -25.40 18.52
CA ASP A 115 13.56 -26.66 18.50
C ASP A 115 13.30 -27.47 19.79
N LYS A 116 13.90 -28.65 19.91
CA LYS A 116 13.76 -29.47 21.13
C LYS A 116 14.28 -28.82 22.40
N LYS A 117 15.21 -27.88 22.28
CA LYS A 117 15.80 -27.15 23.40
C LYS A 117 14.96 -25.92 23.78
N GLY A 118 13.89 -25.65 23.03
CA GLY A 118 13.07 -24.46 23.19
C GLY A 118 13.70 -23.21 22.57
N GLU A 119 14.72 -23.36 21.71
CA GLU A 119 15.33 -22.25 20.99
C GLU A 119 14.47 -21.86 19.78
N ASP A 120 14.25 -20.55 19.62
CA ASP A 120 13.45 -20.01 18.53
C ASP A 120 14.15 -20.13 17.17
N ILE A 121 13.54 -20.87 16.25
CA ILE A 121 13.94 -20.98 14.85
C ILE A 121 13.15 -19.94 14.04
N GLN A 122 13.87 -18.96 13.50
CA GLN A 122 13.26 -17.83 12.77
C GLN A 122 12.83 -18.16 11.33
N ASP A 123 13.36 -19.22 10.71
CA ASP A 123 13.08 -19.55 9.31
C ASP A 123 12.26 -20.86 9.16
N PRO A 124 11.01 -20.80 8.65
CA PRO A 124 10.19 -21.98 8.41
C PRO A 124 10.77 -22.92 7.34
N GLU A 125 11.60 -22.43 6.42
CA GLU A 125 12.28 -23.32 5.46
C GLU A 125 13.38 -24.11 6.18
N SER A 126 14.17 -23.46 7.05
CA SER A 126 15.14 -24.14 7.91
C SER A 126 14.50 -25.19 8.82
N ALA A 127 13.25 -24.96 9.27
CA ALA A 127 12.45 -25.90 10.05
C ALA A 127 12.17 -27.24 9.33
N LEU A 128 12.24 -27.28 7.99
CA LEU A 128 11.86 -28.44 7.17
C LEU A 128 13.03 -29.07 6.40
N THR A 129 14.10 -28.31 6.20
CA THR A 129 15.19 -28.70 5.28
C THR A 129 16.03 -29.89 5.75
N THR A 130 15.88 -30.37 6.99
CA THR A 130 16.55 -31.59 7.44
C THR A 130 15.98 -32.84 6.77
N GLN A 131 14.70 -32.82 6.35
CA GLN A 131 14.04 -33.96 5.70
C GLN A 131 13.99 -33.84 4.16
N ALA A 132 13.66 -32.66 3.62
CA ALA A 132 13.53 -32.46 2.16
C ALA A 132 14.84 -32.66 1.37
N LYS A 133 16.00 -32.46 2.01
CA LYS A 133 17.31 -32.74 1.40
C LYS A 133 17.71 -34.21 1.46
N ARG A 134 17.07 -35.02 2.33
CA ARG A 134 17.44 -36.42 2.55
C ARG A 134 16.56 -37.40 1.77
N ASP A 135 15.27 -37.07 1.61
CA ASP A 135 14.28 -38.01 1.07
C ASP A 135 14.04 -37.86 -0.45
N GLY A 136 14.73 -36.95 -1.15
CA GLY A 136 14.65 -36.85 -2.61
C GLY A 136 13.27 -36.47 -3.19
N GLU A 137 12.26 -36.21 -2.36
CA GLU A 137 10.93 -35.73 -2.77
C GLU A 137 10.84 -34.20 -2.78
N GLY A 138 11.68 -33.60 -3.63
CA GLY A 138 11.44 -32.28 -4.19
C GLY A 138 11.36 -32.46 -5.69
N LEU A 139 10.26 -32.03 -6.32
CA LEU A 139 10.11 -32.00 -7.78
C LEU A 139 11.43 -31.65 -8.46
N LYS A 140 11.84 -32.47 -9.44
CA LYS A 140 12.99 -32.19 -10.30
C LYS A 140 12.82 -30.80 -10.89
N ALA A 141 13.57 -29.84 -10.35
CA ALA A 141 13.91 -28.63 -11.08
C ALA A 141 15.05 -29.02 -12.03
N ASP A 142 14.91 -28.64 -13.29
CA ASP A 142 15.85 -28.97 -14.36
C ASP A 142 17.30 -28.71 -13.96
N ALA A 143 18.14 -29.68 -14.32
CA ALA A 143 19.52 -29.75 -13.90
C ALA A 143 20.35 -28.56 -14.41
N GLY A 144 21.15 -28.01 -13.50
CA GLY A 144 22.36 -27.28 -13.86
C GLY A 144 22.39 -25.84 -13.39
N VAL A 145 22.54 -25.62 -12.08
CA VAL A 145 23.68 -24.89 -11.49
C VAL A 145 23.71 -25.25 -10.00
N VAL A 146 24.74 -25.99 -9.57
CA VAL A 146 25.04 -26.11 -8.12
C VAL A 146 25.78 -24.84 -7.72
N VAL A 147 25.04 -23.84 -7.23
CA VAL A 147 25.64 -22.79 -6.42
C VAL A 147 25.40 -23.20 -4.97
N ASN A 148 26.45 -23.58 -4.25
CA ASN A 148 26.39 -23.59 -2.79
C ASN A 148 26.41 -22.12 -2.35
N PRO A 149 25.29 -21.52 -1.91
CA PRO A 149 25.34 -20.18 -1.37
C PRO A 149 25.89 -20.32 0.05
N THR A 150 27.16 -19.96 0.24
CA THR A 150 27.67 -19.66 1.56
C THR A 150 26.84 -18.51 2.10
N LEU A 151 26.14 -18.75 3.22
CA LEU A 151 25.34 -17.70 3.85
C LEU A 151 26.26 -16.52 4.22
N PRO A 152 25.88 -15.29 3.88
CA PRO A 152 26.66 -14.12 4.25
C PRO A 152 26.73 -14.03 5.78
N THR A 153 27.95 -13.91 6.31
CA THR A 153 28.16 -13.63 7.73
C THR A 153 27.54 -12.28 8.09
N LYS A 154 27.34 -11.99 9.40
CA LYS A 154 26.91 -10.64 9.83
C LYS A 154 27.79 -9.52 9.28
N ARG A 155 29.07 -9.81 9.01
CA ARG A 155 30.00 -8.88 8.36
C ARG A 155 29.66 -8.68 6.89
N ASP A 156 29.32 -9.75 6.18
CA ASP A 156 28.93 -9.70 4.77
C ASP A 156 27.58 -9.00 4.58
N ALA A 157 26.62 -9.20 5.49
CA ALA A 157 25.36 -8.46 5.47
C ALA A 157 25.57 -6.95 5.66
N LYS A 158 26.44 -6.55 6.60
CA LYS A 158 26.78 -5.14 6.84
C LYS A 158 27.56 -4.52 5.68
N ASN A 159 28.44 -5.30 5.04
CA ASN A 159 29.15 -4.87 3.84
C ASN A 159 28.20 -4.73 2.65
N LEU A 160 27.23 -5.65 2.50
CA LEU A 160 26.21 -5.58 1.46
C LEU A 160 25.28 -4.37 1.64
N GLU A 161 24.93 -4.02 2.88
CA GLU A 161 24.15 -2.81 3.18
C GLU A 161 24.93 -1.54 2.83
N LYS A 162 26.22 -1.46 3.22
CA LYS A 162 27.10 -0.35 2.81
C LYS A 162 27.27 -0.25 1.30
N GLN A 163 27.40 -1.39 0.61
CA GLN A 163 27.54 -1.42 -0.83
C GLN A 163 26.24 -0.95 -1.53
N LYS A 164 25.08 -1.36 -1.01
CA LYS A 164 23.77 -0.87 -1.50
C LYS A 164 23.61 0.64 -1.31
N GLU A 165 24.06 1.19 -0.19
CA GLU A 165 24.07 2.64 0.04
C GLU A 165 25.01 3.37 -0.94
N GLU A 166 26.19 2.82 -1.19
CA GLU A 166 27.15 3.39 -2.13
C GLU A 166 26.65 3.33 -3.58
N ASP A 167 26.06 2.21 -3.99
CA ASP A 167 25.48 2.02 -5.31
C ASP A 167 24.27 2.94 -5.51
N ALA A 168 23.42 3.10 -4.50
CA ALA A 168 22.31 4.06 -4.53
C ALA A 168 22.81 5.50 -4.66
N ARG A 169 23.90 5.86 -3.97
CA ARG A 169 24.53 7.19 -4.11
C ARG A 169 25.08 7.41 -5.52
N LYS A 170 25.80 6.43 -6.08
CA LYS A 170 26.33 6.50 -7.46
C LYS A 170 25.21 6.59 -8.49
N ALA A 171 24.12 5.86 -8.30
CA ALA A 171 22.95 5.93 -9.17
C ALA A 171 22.27 7.31 -9.12
N ALA A 172 22.15 7.89 -7.92
CA ALA A 172 21.60 9.25 -7.76
C ALA A 172 22.48 10.32 -8.41
N GLU A 173 23.81 10.20 -8.29
CA GLU A 173 24.76 11.10 -8.92
C GLU A 173 24.73 10.98 -10.46
N ALA A 174 24.67 9.76 -10.99
CA ALA A 174 24.52 9.53 -12.42
C ALA A 174 23.19 10.10 -12.97
N ALA A 175 22.09 9.93 -12.23
CA ALA A 175 20.79 10.50 -12.59
C ALA A 175 20.81 12.04 -12.59
N ALA A 176 21.48 12.66 -11.60
CA ALA A 176 21.64 14.11 -11.55
C ALA A 176 22.47 14.63 -12.74
N LYS A 177 23.55 13.93 -13.11
CA LYS A 177 24.38 14.29 -14.27
C LYS A 177 23.61 14.17 -15.59
N ALA A 178 22.84 13.09 -15.77
CA ALA A 178 21.99 12.90 -16.94
C ALA A 178 20.89 13.98 -17.05
N ALA A 179 20.30 14.38 -15.93
CA ALA A 179 19.33 15.48 -15.91
C ALA A 179 19.95 16.83 -16.29
N ALA A 180 21.17 17.11 -15.82
CA ALA A 180 21.91 18.33 -16.16
C ALA A 180 22.34 18.38 -17.64
N GLU A 181 22.64 17.22 -18.25
CA GLU A 181 22.98 17.12 -19.67
C GLU A 181 21.75 17.31 -20.56
N LYS A 182 20.60 16.74 -20.17
CA LYS A 182 19.32 16.95 -20.85
C LYS A 182 18.83 18.40 -20.78
N ALA A 183 19.20 19.14 -19.73
CA ALA A 183 18.90 20.56 -19.61
C ALA A 183 19.74 21.47 -20.55
N LYS A 184 20.78 20.93 -21.19
CA LYS A 184 21.60 21.65 -22.18
C LYS A 184 21.14 21.47 -23.62
N GLU A 185 20.15 20.60 -23.87
CA GLU A 185 19.51 20.49 -25.17
C GLU A 185 18.51 21.65 -25.32
N THR A 186 19.03 22.80 -25.75
CA THR A 186 18.22 23.96 -26.12
C THR A 186 17.29 23.59 -27.26
N ASP A 187 15.99 23.72 -27.02
CA ASP A 187 14.93 23.65 -28.02
C ASP A 187 15.27 24.59 -29.20
N PRO A 188 15.47 24.06 -30.43
CA PRO A 188 15.79 24.89 -31.59
C PRO A 188 14.67 25.87 -31.95
N ASN A 189 13.47 25.77 -31.37
CA ASN A 189 12.38 26.73 -31.56
C ASN A 189 12.33 27.87 -30.52
N LEU A 190 13.27 27.93 -29.57
CA LEU A 190 13.38 29.02 -28.59
C LEU A 190 14.49 30.03 -28.92
N ALA A 191 14.96 30.07 -30.17
CA ALA A 191 15.82 31.14 -30.64
C ALA A 191 15.06 32.48 -30.61
N LEU A 192 15.41 33.34 -29.66
CA LEU A 192 14.93 34.72 -29.53
C LEU A 192 14.89 35.42 -30.90
N ASN A 193 13.69 35.77 -31.35
CA ASN A 193 13.50 36.66 -32.49
C ASN A 193 14.14 38.01 -32.15
N LYS A 194 15.31 38.28 -32.75
CA LYS A 194 16.10 39.50 -32.52
C LYS A 194 15.58 40.69 -33.32
N ASP A 195 14.53 40.51 -34.11
CA ASP A 195 13.97 41.55 -34.97
C ASP A 195 12.72 42.18 -34.33
N LYS A 196 12.89 43.38 -33.79
CA LYS A 196 11.82 44.16 -33.12
C LYS A 196 10.71 44.64 -34.07
N THR A 197 10.80 44.34 -35.37
CA THR A 197 9.82 44.82 -36.36
C THR A 197 8.88 43.73 -36.88
N LYS A 198 9.07 42.47 -36.46
CA LYS A 198 8.23 41.34 -36.90
C LYS A 198 7.33 40.86 -35.76
N THR A 199 6.11 41.38 -35.70
CA THR A 199 5.01 40.75 -34.96
C THR A 199 4.52 39.52 -35.73
N GLU A 200 4.58 38.34 -35.11
CA GLU A 200 3.97 37.12 -35.64
C GLU A 200 2.44 37.27 -35.63
N GLY A 201 1.88 37.61 -36.78
CA GLY A 201 0.46 37.85 -36.93
C GLY A 201 0.05 38.16 -38.37
N GLY A 202 0.58 37.39 -39.33
CA GLY A 202 0.12 37.44 -40.72
C GLY A 202 -1.19 36.67 -40.88
N PHE A 203 -2.30 37.27 -40.46
CA PHE A 203 -3.64 36.76 -40.75
C PHE A 203 -3.97 37.07 -42.21
N GLN A 204 -3.84 36.07 -43.10
CA GLN A 204 -4.23 36.21 -44.50
C GLN A 204 -5.76 36.29 -44.60
N GLU A 205 -6.26 37.50 -44.85
CA GLU A 205 -7.60 37.75 -45.37
C GLU A 205 -7.67 37.31 -46.83
N THR A 206 -8.33 36.19 -47.11
CA THR A 206 -9.23 36.02 -48.27
C THR A 206 -10.13 34.82 -48.02
N CYS A 207 -11.32 35.05 -47.46
CA CYS A 207 -12.43 34.10 -47.53
C CYS A 207 -13.61 34.77 -48.23
N THR A 208 -13.62 34.69 -49.56
CA THR A 208 -14.69 35.20 -50.42
C THR A 208 -15.76 34.13 -50.59
N THR A 209 -16.55 33.84 -49.56
CA THR A 209 -17.95 33.36 -49.67
C THR A 209 -18.46 33.03 -48.28
N CYS A 210 -19.35 33.86 -47.74
CA CYS A 210 -20.38 33.54 -46.74
C CYS A 210 -21.21 34.80 -46.50
N GLN A 211 -22.03 35.19 -47.50
CA GLN A 211 -23.16 36.07 -47.24
C GLN A 211 -24.31 35.20 -46.70
N THR A 212 -24.73 35.49 -45.48
CA THR A 212 -26.11 35.77 -45.06
C THR A 212 -26.24 35.49 -43.56
N GLY A 213 -26.52 36.53 -42.78
CA GLY A 213 -26.82 36.35 -41.36
C GLY A 213 -26.53 37.55 -40.48
N ASN A 214 -27.30 38.62 -40.67
CA ASN A 214 -27.68 39.60 -39.64
C ASN A 214 -26.55 40.43 -38.97
N THR A 215 -26.39 41.64 -39.47
CA THR A 215 -25.75 42.77 -38.80
C THR A 215 -26.56 43.21 -37.57
N ARG A 216 -26.09 42.90 -36.35
CA ARG A 216 -26.26 43.74 -35.17
C ARG A 216 -25.08 43.60 -34.21
N ASN A 217 -24.55 44.76 -33.82
CA ASN A 217 -23.71 45.07 -32.65
C ASN A 217 -22.22 44.69 -32.66
N VAL A 218 -21.45 45.57 -33.31
CA VAL A 218 -20.05 45.92 -32.94
C VAL A 218 -20.06 46.98 -31.82
N GLN A 219 -20.95 46.80 -30.85
CA GLN A 219 -21.00 47.53 -29.59
C GLN A 219 -21.14 46.45 -28.54
N ASP A 220 -20.02 45.91 -28.05
CA ASP A 220 -19.96 45.26 -26.72
C ASP A 220 -18.62 44.67 -26.28
N LEU A 221 -17.48 45.15 -26.77
CA LEU A 221 -16.23 44.88 -26.04
C LEU A 221 -16.24 45.56 -24.65
N SER A 222 -16.93 46.70 -24.52
CA SER A 222 -17.23 47.31 -23.23
C SER A 222 -18.18 46.48 -22.38
N ASP A 223 -19.13 45.75 -22.97
CA ASP A 223 -20.04 44.95 -22.16
C ASP A 223 -19.55 43.52 -21.94
N VAL A 224 -18.57 43.03 -22.70
CA VAL A 224 -17.76 41.86 -22.28
C VAL A 224 -16.90 42.27 -21.08
N SER A 225 -16.31 43.47 -21.05
CA SER A 225 -15.61 43.95 -19.85
C SER A 225 -16.55 44.19 -18.66
N LYS A 226 -17.78 44.67 -18.90
CA LYS A 226 -18.81 44.79 -17.87
C LYS A 226 -19.43 43.45 -17.49
N GLU A 227 -19.49 42.44 -18.37
CA GLU A 227 -19.98 41.10 -18.03
C GLU A 227 -18.93 40.25 -17.33
N VAL A 228 -17.64 40.47 -17.62
CA VAL A 228 -16.54 39.94 -16.80
C VAL A 228 -16.48 40.68 -15.46
N ALA A 229 -16.82 41.97 -15.39
CA ALA A 229 -16.98 42.71 -14.14
C ALA A 229 -18.31 42.43 -13.39
N LYS A 230 -19.33 41.88 -14.06
CA LYS A 230 -20.59 41.38 -13.47
C LYS A 230 -20.50 39.91 -13.05
N ARG A 231 -19.39 39.21 -13.31
CA ARG A 231 -19.01 38.01 -12.57
C ARG A 231 -18.55 38.41 -11.16
N ASP A 232 -19.57 38.80 -10.40
CA ASP A 232 -19.65 38.90 -8.95
C ASP A 232 -18.41 39.44 -8.20
N PRO A 233 -18.20 40.76 -8.15
CA PRO A 233 -17.32 41.39 -7.15
C PRO A 233 -17.91 41.31 -5.73
N SER A 234 -19.04 40.63 -5.54
CA SER A 234 -19.74 40.43 -4.29
C SER A 234 -20.00 38.97 -3.97
N ALA A 235 -19.08 38.06 -4.33
CA ALA A 235 -18.99 36.79 -3.64
C ALA A 235 -18.84 37.15 -2.16
N LYS A 236 -19.97 37.13 -1.43
CA LYS A 236 -20.08 37.66 -0.07
C LYS A 236 -18.89 37.10 0.69
N LYS A 237 -17.96 37.97 1.11
CA LYS A 237 -16.88 37.57 2.00
C LYS A 237 -17.59 36.89 3.16
N ASP A 238 -17.53 35.56 3.23
CA ASP A 238 -17.97 34.87 4.43
C ASP A 238 -17.07 35.44 5.52
N PRO A 239 -17.59 36.15 6.54
CA PRO A 239 -16.78 36.86 7.52
C PRO A 239 -15.83 35.93 8.31
N LYS A 240 -15.85 34.63 8.00
CA LYS A 240 -15.14 33.53 8.64
C LYS A 240 -14.17 32.80 7.71
N ASP A 241 -13.92 33.22 6.47
CA ASP A 241 -12.87 32.61 5.64
C ASP A 241 -11.50 33.23 5.99
N PRO A 242 -10.64 32.54 6.78
CA PRO A 242 -9.35 33.10 7.19
C PRO A 242 -8.37 33.23 6.00
N TRP A 243 -8.73 32.70 4.83
CA TRP A 243 -7.89 32.67 3.63
C TRP A 243 -8.20 33.79 2.65
N ALA A 244 -9.29 34.53 2.84
CA ALA A 244 -9.77 35.52 1.87
C ALA A 244 -8.74 36.61 1.55
N ASP A 245 -7.91 36.97 2.53
CA ASP A 245 -6.89 38.02 2.39
C ASP A 245 -5.47 37.44 2.18
N ASP A 246 -5.31 36.11 2.04
CA ASP A 246 -4.04 35.48 1.71
C ASP A 246 -3.99 35.16 0.19
N PRO A 247 -3.24 35.93 -0.62
CA PRO A 247 -3.23 35.75 -2.07
C PRO A 247 -2.64 34.41 -2.50
N TYR A 248 -1.74 33.82 -1.70
CA TYR A 248 -1.15 32.51 -1.97
C TYR A 248 -2.21 31.41 -1.81
N ILE A 249 -2.98 31.42 -0.73
CA ILE A 249 -4.05 30.44 -0.54
C ILE A 249 -5.23 30.68 -1.48
N SER A 250 -5.63 31.94 -1.67
CA SER A 250 -6.69 32.32 -2.61
C SER A 250 -6.37 31.88 -4.04
N GLY A 251 -5.12 32.08 -4.51
CA GLY A 251 -4.68 31.62 -5.82
C GLY A 251 -4.79 30.10 -5.98
N TYR A 252 -4.44 29.35 -4.93
CA TYR A 252 -4.62 27.90 -4.90
C TYR A 252 -6.09 27.48 -5.00
N GLU A 253 -6.95 28.00 -4.12
CA GLU A 253 -8.36 27.59 -4.00
C GLU A 253 -9.19 27.84 -5.28
N ASN A 254 -8.80 28.87 -6.03
CA ASN A 254 -9.45 29.31 -7.25
C ASN A 254 -8.81 28.74 -8.53
N SER A 255 -7.76 27.92 -8.39
CA SER A 255 -7.10 27.30 -9.54
C SER A 255 -7.98 26.27 -10.26
N LYS A 256 -7.81 26.16 -11.58
CA LYS A 256 -8.50 25.15 -12.40
C LYS A 256 -8.13 23.73 -11.98
N VAL A 257 -6.88 23.51 -11.55
CA VAL A 257 -6.39 22.21 -11.06
C VAL A 257 -7.15 21.78 -9.80
N VAL A 258 -7.40 22.69 -8.84
CA VAL A 258 -8.22 22.38 -7.66
C VAL A 258 -9.65 22.01 -8.06
N GLU A 259 -10.27 22.78 -8.95
CA GLU A 259 -11.62 22.49 -9.44
C GLU A 259 -11.69 21.13 -10.15
N LYS A 260 -10.75 20.86 -11.06
CA LYS A 260 -10.65 19.59 -11.81
C LYS A 260 -10.46 18.41 -10.86
N THR A 261 -9.59 18.55 -9.86
CA THR A 261 -9.33 17.56 -8.82
C THR A 261 -10.58 17.23 -8.01
N ILE A 262 -11.31 18.24 -7.53
CA ILE A 262 -12.55 18.04 -6.77
C ILE A 262 -13.61 17.35 -7.64
N LYS A 263 -13.76 17.76 -8.91
CA LYS A 263 -14.67 17.12 -9.87
C LYS A 263 -14.29 15.66 -10.11
N ALA A 264 -13.00 15.37 -10.26
CA ALA A 264 -12.50 14.01 -10.39
C ALA A 264 -12.79 13.18 -9.13
N ALA A 265 -12.56 13.73 -7.94
CA ALA A 265 -12.88 13.07 -6.67
C ALA A 265 -14.38 12.74 -6.56
N LYS A 266 -15.26 13.69 -6.90
CA LYS A 266 -16.73 13.48 -6.93
C LYS A 266 -17.17 12.42 -7.93
N ARG A 267 -16.47 12.26 -9.06
CA ARG A 267 -16.74 11.22 -10.06
C ARG A 267 -16.23 9.85 -9.61
N LEU A 268 -15.05 9.80 -9.00
CA LEU A 268 -14.37 8.55 -8.66
C LEU A 268 -14.88 7.91 -7.37
N LYS A 269 -15.38 8.70 -6.41
CA LYS A 269 -15.86 8.20 -5.12
C LYS A 269 -16.85 7.04 -5.28
N ALA A 270 -16.80 6.10 -4.35
CA ALA A 270 -17.83 5.07 -4.21
C ALA A 270 -19.06 5.61 -3.46
N LYS A 271 -20.20 4.92 -3.61
CA LYS A 271 -21.43 5.22 -2.84
C LYS A 271 -21.26 5.05 -1.33
N ARG A 272 -20.30 4.23 -0.89
CA ARG A 272 -19.97 3.94 0.52
C ARG A 272 -18.49 3.61 0.63
N SER A 273 -17.91 3.80 1.82
CA SER A 273 -16.50 3.52 2.07
C SER A 273 -16.12 2.10 1.63
N LYS A 274 -14.99 2.00 0.94
CA LYS A 274 -14.33 0.77 0.48
C LYS A 274 -13.05 0.47 1.27
N ARG A 275 -12.71 1.30 2.26
CA ARG A 275 -11.45 1.27 3.01
C ARG A 275 -10.22 1.47 2.12
N LEU A 276 -10.39 2.25 1.05
CA LEU A 276 -9.35 2.52 0.04
C LEU A 276 -9.12 4.03 -0.14
N CYS A 277 -9.36 4.83 0.90
CA CYS A 277 -9.33 6.29 0.84
C CYS A 277 -8.11 6.84 0.09
N TYR A 278 -6.91 6.35 0.41
CA TYR A 278 -5.70 6.86 -0.22
C TYR A 278 -5.60 6.54 -1.71
N LYS A 279 -6.02 5.33 -2.13
CA LYS A 279 -6.07 4.98 -3.55
C LYS A 279 -6.99 5.91 -4.33
N TYR A 280 -8.14 6.25 -3.77
CA TYR A 280 -9.12 7.14 -4.42
C TYR A 280 -8.63 8.58 -4.48
N VAL A 281 -8.01 9.08 -3.40
CA VAL A 281 -7.38 10.40 -3.39
C VAL A 281 -6.27 10.48 -4.43
N LYS A 282 -5.34 9.51 -4.49
CA LYS A 282 -4.28 9.48 -5.52
C LYS A 282 -4.83 9.52 -6.94
N ASN A 283 -5.87 8.74 -7.23
CA ASN A 283 -6.52 8.75 -8.53
C ASN A 283 -7.18 10.12 -8.84
N ALA A 284 -7.78 10.77 -7.84
CA ALA A 284 -8.40 12.08 -8.01
C ALA A 284 -7.36 13.17 -8.26
N LEU A 285 -6.23 13.14 -7.54
CA LEU A 285 -5.12 14.08 -7.74
C LEU A 285 -4.51 13.95 -9.14
N LEU A 286 -4.26 12.71 -9.60
CA LEU A 286 -3.78 12.46 -10.96
C LEU A 286 -4.77 12.90 -12.03
N ALA A 287 -6.04 12.53 -11.89
CA ALA A 287 -7.06 12.92 -12.86
C ALA A 287 -7.35 14.44 -12.86
N GLY A 288 -6.97 15.11 -11.78
CA GLY A 288 -7.06 16.54 -11.60
C GLY A 288 -5.80 17.33 -12.01
N ASP A 289 -4.76 16.64 -12.48
CA ASP A 289 -3.43 17.20 -12.79
C ASP A 289 -2.77 17.92 -11.60
N MET A 290 -3.14 17.56 -10.35
CA MET A 290 -2.54 18.14 -9.15
C MET A 290 -1.21 17.48 -8.77
N ILE A 291 -0.94 16.29 -9.33
CA ILE A 291 0.32 15.56 -9.19
C ILE A 291 0.66 14.91 -10.53
N ASP A 292 1.95 14.77 -10.82
CA ASP A 292 2.44 14.26 -12.11
C ASP A 292 2.50 12.73 -12.19
N SER A 293 2.63 12.07 -11.03
CA SER A 293 2.87 10.62 -10.96
C SER A 293 2.12 9.97 -9.80
N TYR A 294 1.82 8.67 -9.93
CA TYR A 294 1.08 7.93 -8.91
C TYR A 294 1.97 7.66 -7.68
N PRO A 295 1.65 8.21 -6.49
CA PRO A 295 2.52 8.01 -5.34
C PRO A 295 2.55 6.55 -4.86
N PRO A 296 3.72 6.02 -4.45
CA PRO A 296 3.91 4.60 -4.18
C PRO A 296 3.31 4.12 -2.85
N GLY A 297 3.08 5.01 -1.88
CA GLY A 297 2.60 4.65 -0.54
C GLY A 297 1.25 3.93 -0.55
N GLY A 298 1.14 2.90 0.28
CA GLY A 298 -0.08 2.09 0.42
C GLY A 298 -1.03 2.62 1.50
N PHE A 299 -0.53 3.42 2.43
CA PHE A 299 -1.28 3.88 3.61
C PHE A 299 -1.43 5.39 3.63
N ALA A 300 -2.61 5.86 4.06
CA ALA A 300 -2.93 7.27 4.12
C ALA A 300 -1.93 8.09 4.97
N ARG A 301 -1.40 7.53 6.06
CA ARG A 301 -0.37 8.19 6.89
C ARG A 301 0.92 8.53 6.13
N GLN A 302 1.20 7.85 5.03
CA GLN A 302 2.35 8.12 4.16
C GLN A 302 2.08 9.29 3.21
N GLY A 303 0.83 9.75 3.12
CA GLY A 303 0.41 10.83 2.23
C GLY A 303 1.19 12.13 2.41
N VAL A 304 1.67 12.43 3.62
CA VAL A 304 2.49 13.64 3.84
C VAL A 304 3.83 13.55 3.08
N SER A 305 4.59 12.46 3.24
CA SER A 305 5.87 12.29 2.55
C SER A 305 5.69 12.16 1.05
N ASP A 306 4.69 11.38 0.63
CA ASP A 306 4.40 11.09 -0.76
C ASP A 306 3.99 12.35 -1.54
N LEU A 307 3.13 13.19 -0.95
CA LEU A 307 2.67 14.42 -1.60
C LEU A 307 3.73 15.52 -1.58
N LYS A 308 4.60 15.57 -0.56
CA LYS A 308 5.80 16.43 -0.60
C LYS A 308 6.72 16.06 -1.75
N ALA A 309 6.92 14.78 -2.03
CA ALA A 309 7.70 14.32 -3.18
C ALA A 309 7.06 14.70 -4.53
N GLN A 310 5.74 14.95 -4.57
CA GLN A 310 5.04 15.52 -5.73
C GLN A 310 5.07 17.06 -5.75
N GLY A 311 5.86 17.69 -4.87
CA GLY A 311 6.01 19.14 -4.84
C GLY A 311 4.88 19.90 -4.13
N MET A 312 4.00 19.20 -3.40
CA MET A 312 3.02 19.82 -2.51
C MET A 312 3.68 20.30 -1.21
N VAL A 313 3.12 21.32 -0.59
CA VAL A 313 3.55 21.85 0.71
C VAL A 313 2.56 21.47 1.80
N ASN A 314 3.05 21.21 3.01
CA ASN A 314 2.22 21.01 4.19
C ASN A 314 2.04 22.33 4.92
N LEU A 315 0.83 22.87 4.94
CA LEU A 315 0.54 24.13 5.62
C LEU A 315 0.82 24.07 7.13
N LEU A 316 0.76 22.88 7.73
CA LEU A 316 1.07 22.69 9.16
C LEU A 316 2.56 22.86 9.49
N ASP A 317 3.45 22.86 8.50
CA ASP A 317 4.88 23.10 8.70
C ASP A 317 5.19 24.60 8.81
N ASN A 318 4.28 25.48 8.38
CA ASN A 318 4.42 26.93 8.48
C ASN A 318 3.65 27.46 9.70
N PRO A 319 4.32 28.13 10.67
CA PRO A 319 3.66 28.68 11.87
C PRO A 319 2.48 29.61 11.57
N LYS A 320 2.56 30.43 10.50
CA LYS A 320 1.49 31.34 10.07
C LYS A 320 0.21 30.56 9.78
N TYR A 321 0.32 29.49 8.99
CA TYR A 321 -0.83 28.69 8.57
C TYR A 321 -1.29 27.70 9.65
N LYS A 322 -0.35 27.12 10.39
CA LYS A 322 -0.65 26.28 11.56
C LYS A 322 -1.41 27.04 12.65
N ALA A 323 -1.16 28.34 12.80
CA ALA A 323 -1.92 29.18 13.73
C ALA A 323 -3.40 29.30 13.32
N LEU A 324 -3.70 29.29 12.02
CA LEU A 324 -5.05 29.41 11.47
C LEU A 324 -5.79 28.06 11.39
N ILE A 325 -5.06 26.97 11.19
CA ILE A 325 -5.64 25.62 11.07
C ILE A 325 -5.68 24.94 12.44
N LYS A 326 -6.81 25.07 13.15
CA LYS A 326 -7.03 24.39 14.45
C LYS A 326 -7.78 23.07 14.30
N LYS A 327 -8.64 22.98 13.29
CA LYS A 327 -9.47 21.81 12.97
C LYS A 327 -9.51 21.60 11.45
N PRO A 328 -9.90 20.40 10.98
CA PRO A 328 -10.02 20.11 9.54
C PRO A 328 -10.87 21.09 8.75
N GLU A 329 -11.91 21.66 9.36
CA GLU A 329 -12.78 22.66 8.74
C GLU A 329 -12.05 23.95 8.37
N ASP A 330 -10.95 24.26 9.04
CA ASP A 330 -10.21 25.51 8.81
C ASP A 330 -9.32 25.40 7.56
N ALA A 331 -9.04 24.19 7.05
CA ALA A 331 -8.19 24.01 5.87
C ALA A 331 -8.79 24.66 4.61
N PRO A 332 -7.99 25.13 3.64
CA PRO A 332 -8.52 25.72 2.42
C PRO A 332 -9.22 24.71 1.53
N LYS A 333 -10.11 25.20 0.65
CA LYS A 333 -10.76 24.40 -0.39
C LYS A 333 -9.71 23.71 -1.27
N GLY A 334 -9.92 22.44 -1.59
CA GLY A 334 -9.03 21.63 -2.41
C GLY A 334 -7.93 20.93 -1.62
N ALA A 335 -7.64 21.37 -0.39
CA ALA A 335 -6.57 20.80 0.41
C ALA A 335 -6.77 19.31 0.66
N VAL A 336 -5.66 18.57 0.62
CA VAL A 336 -5.63 17.15 0.97
C VAL A 336 -5.28 17.02 2.45
N LEU A 337 -6.26 16.54 3.23
CA LEU A 337 -6.16 16.36 4.67
C LEU A 337 -5.66 14.96 4.96
N VAL A 338 -4.53 14.85 5.66
CA VAL A 338 -3.88 13.58 5.98
C VAL A 338 -3.94 13.34 7.48
N TYR A 339 -4.40 12.15 7.89
CA TYR A 339 -4.58 11.77 9.28
C TYR A 339 -3.80 10.53 9.66
N ARG A 340 -3.24 10.54 10.87
CA ARG A 340 -2.67 9.37 11.55
C ARG A 340 -3.61 8.88 12.64
N THR A 341 -3.55 7.59 12.97
CA THR A 341 -4.24 7.02 14.14
C THR A 341 -3.42 5.85 14.70
N GLY A 342 -2.50 6.15 15.62
CA GLY A 342 -1.52 5.18 16.13
C GLY A 342 -0.75 4.46 15.00
N SER A 343 -0.60 3.14 15.11
CA SER A 343 0.06 2.26 14.13
C SER A 343 -0.80 1.88 12.92
N GLN A 344 -2.02 2.40 12.80
CA GLN A 344 -2.95 2.05 11.73
C GLN A 344 -2.64 2.79 10.41
N PRO A 345 -3.29 2.40 9.29
CA PRO A 345 -3.08 3.05 7.99
C PRO A 345 -3.39 4.56 7.90
N GLY A 346 -4.12 5.13 8.87
CA GLY A 346 -4.55 6.53 8.85
C GLY A 346 -5.84 6.75 8.04
N HIS A 347 -6.08 8.01 7.66
CA HIS A 347 -7.14 8.41 6.72
C HIS A 347 -6.68 9.61 5.88
N ILE A 348 -7.27 9.79 4.70
CA ILE A 348 -6.96 10.91 3.81
C ILE A 348 -8.18 11.30 3.00
N GLU A 349 -8.40 12.60 2.83
CA GLU A 349 -9.56 13.15 2.13
C GLU A 349 -9.26 14.52 1.52
N ILE A 350 -9.99 14.88 0.48
CA ILE A 350 -9.94 16.19 -0.19
C ILE A 350 -11.11 17.02 0.33
N LYS A 351 -10.83 18.25 0.79
CA LYS A 351 -11.88 19.21 1.17
C LYS A 351 -12.48 19.85 -0.08
N SER A 352 -13.78 19.72 -0.31
CA SER A 352 -14.41 20.09 -1.59
C SER A 352 -14.86 21.55 -1.70
N GLY A 353 -14.96 22.27 -0.58
CA GLY A 353 -15.54 23.60 -0.51
C GLY A 353 -14.99 24.42 0.64
N LYS A 354 -15.57 25.62 0.83
CA LYS A 354 -15.25 26.53 1.94
C LYS A 354 -16.30 26.41 3.04
N GLY A 355 -15.93 26.79 4.27
CA GLY A 355 -16.86 26.91 5.40
C GLY A 355 -17.77 25.68 5.61
N SER A 356 -19.05 25.95 5.88
CA SER A 356 -20.09 24.94 6.13
C SER A 356 -20.51 24.14 4.89
N ASP A 357 -20.24 24.66 3.70
CA ASP A 357 -20.63 24.03 2.43
C ASP A 357 -19.60 22.98 1.97
N SER A 358 -18.55 22.77 2.76
CA SER A 358 -17.52 21.79 2.49
C SER A 358 -17.99 20.36 2.76
N THR A 359 -17.68 19.49 1.81
CA THR A 359 -17.69 18.04 2.01
C THR A 359 -16.26 17.51 1.98
N TYR A 360 -16.09 16.29 2.46
CA TYR A 360 -14.80 15.60 2.56
C TYR A 360 -14.86 14.36 1.69
N ILE A 361 -14.02 14.34 0.65
CA ILE A 361 -14.04 13.30 -0.39
C ILE A 361 -12.81 12.42 -0.24
N SER A 362 -13.04 11.17 0.12
CA SER A 362 -12.04 10.12 0.20
C SER A 362 -12.36 9.02 -0.82
N ASP A 363 -12.50 7.76 -0.38
CA ASP A 363 -13.13 6.71 -1.18
C ASP A 363 -14.66 6.81 -1.19
N TYR A 364 -15.23 7.67 -0.35
CA TYR A 364 -16.61 8.11 -0.38
C TYR A 364 -16.67 9.59 0.02
N GLU A 365 -17.81 10.24 -0.19
CA GLU A 365 -18.03 11.63 0.24
C GLU A 365 -18.82 11.66 1.54
N SER A 366 -18.41 12.53 2.46
CA SER A 366 -19.11 12.80 3.71
C SER A 366 -19.25 14.30 3.96
N SER A 367 -20.32 14.72 4.60
CA SER A 367 -20.45 16.07 5.15
C SER A 367 -19.55 16.31 6.36
N ASN A 368 -19.04 15.24 6.99
CA ASN A 368 -18.17 15.31 8.14
C ASN A 368 -16.76 14.86 7.78
N ASN A 369 -15.75 15.58 8.27
CA ASN A 369 -14.38 15.10 8.25
C ASN A 369 -14.25 13.84 9.12
N ILE A 370 -13.20 13.05 8.91
CA ILE A 370 -13.05 11.76 9.60
C ILE A 370 -13.12 11.83 11.13
N GLN A 371 -12.64 12.91 11.76
CA GLN A 371 -12.65 13.10 13.21
C GLN A 371 -14.07 13.21 13.77
N LYS A 372 -15.01 13.76 12.99
CA LYS A 372 -16.41 13.96 13.40
C LYS A 372 -17.35 12.81 13.03
N THR A 373 -16.87 11.85 12.23
CA THR A 373 -17.67 10.64 11.96
C THR A 373 -17.86 9.80 13.23
N VAL A 374 -18.89 8.95 13.26
CA VAL A 374 -19.11 7.98 14.36
C VAL A 374 -17.85 7.17 14.64
N LYS A 375 -17.13 6.77 13.58
CA LYS A 375 -15.86 6.06 13.67
C LYS A 375 -14.76 6.91 14.31
N GLY A 376 -14.65 8.18 13.93
CA GLY A 376 -13.67 9.12 14.50
C GLY A 376 -13.90 9.38 15.98
N VAL A 377 -15.15 9.65 16.35
CA VAL A 377 -15.56 9.84 17.76
C VAL A 377 -15.29 8.59 18.58
N TYR A 378 -15.63 7.40 18.08
CA TYR A 378 -15.33 6.14 18.76
C TYR A 378 -13.83 5.94 18.95
N ARG A 379 -13.02 6.21 17.91
CA ARG A 379 -11.55 6.10 17.95
C ARG A 379 -10.94 7.06 18.99
N ALA A 380 -11.46 8.27 19.10
CA ALA A 380 -11.04 9.22 20.13
C ALA A 380 -11.37 8.70 21.54
N LYS A 381 -12.57 8.15 21.76
CA LYS A 381 -12.98 7.58 23.06
C LYS A 381 -12.09 6.45 23.55
N ILE A 382 -11.52 5.65 22.64
CA ILE A 382 -10.59 4.56 22.98
C ILE A 382 -9.11 4.99 22.99
N GLY A 383 -8.82 6.30 23.06
CA GLY A 383 -7.47 6.83 23.14
C GLY A 383 -6.66 6.73 21.83
N LYS A 384 -7.32 6.53 20.68
CA LYS A 384 -6.67 6.39 19.37
C LYS A 384 -7.28 7.37 18.35
N PRO A 385 -7.33 8.69 18.64
CA PRO A 385 -7.98 9.66 17.76
C PRO A 385 -7.33 9.70 16.37
N TYR A 386 -8.09 10.18 15.39
CA TYR A 386 -7.51 10.62 14.12
C TYR A 386 -6.83 11.97 14.34
N GLU A 387 -5.51 12.00 14.28
CA GLU A 387 -4.69 13.19 14.38
C GLU A 387 -4.44 13.75 12.99
N LEU A 388 -4.76 15.03 12.76
CA LEU A 388 -4.46 15.71 11.51
C LEU A 388 -2.94 15.98 11.45
N ILE A 389 -2.25 15.31 10.55
CA ILE A 389 -0.78 15.40 10.39
C ILE A 389 -0.35 16.14 9.13
N GLY A 390 -1.28 16.39 8.20
CA GLY A 390 -1.00 17.12 6.98
C GLY A 390 -2.21 17.88 6.45
N VAL A 391 -1.96 19.11 6.02
CA VAL A 391 -2.86 19.89 5.16
C VAL A 391 -2.06 20.24 3.92
N MET A 392 -2.17 19.39 2.91
CA MET A 392 -1.34 19.45 1.72
C MET A 392 -2.01 20.27 0.64
N ILE A 393 -1.29 21.24 0.08
CA ILE A 393 -1.70 21.99 -1.10
C ILE A 393 -0.58 22.00 -2.13
N LEU A 394 -0.94 22.11 -3.41
CA LEU A 394 0.04 22.39 -4.46
C LEU A 394 0.27 23.91 -4.49
N PRO A 395 1.52 24.39 -4.43
CA PRO A 395 1.80 25.81 -4.48
C PRO A 395 1.22 26.47 -5.76
N PRO A 396 0.64 27.68 -5.69
CA PRO A 396 0.07 28.40 -6.83
C PRO A 396 1.02 28.55 -8.02
N GLU A 397 2.31 28.66 -7.78
CA GLU A 397 3.35 28.73 -8.82
C GLU A 397 3.47 27.46 -9.68
N LYS A 398 2.80 26.37 -9.29
CA LYS A 398 2.75 25.09 -10.02
C LYS A 398 1.37 24.74 -10.57
N LEU A 399 0.39 25.64 -10.49
CA LEU A 399 -1.03 25.39 -10.83
C LEU A 399 -1.45 25.87 -12.22
#